data_AF-A0A813RSM4-F1
#
_entry.id   AF-A0A813RSM4-F1
#
_cell.length_a   1.000
_cell.length_b   1.000
_cell.length_c   1.000
_cell.angle_alpha   90.00
_cell.angle_beta   90.00
_cell.angle_gamma   90.00
#
_symmetry.space_group_name_H-M   'P 1'
#
loop_
_entity.id
_entity.type
_entity.pdbx_description
1 polymer ?
#
loop_
_entity_poly.entity_id
_entity_poly.type
_entity_poly.pdbx_seq_one_letter_code
_entity_poly.pdbx_strand_id
1 'polypeptide(L)'
;MSKTEERRKCAEQLRSEAATLDKEFQSWDGTSAENATEYHFNILSNIADVLEQTDLDSIVLEIATLAKKYPSLNMDQVIQILLLRGDLTKQEAKDKADAAIANMPRVNQGILFEIMEIINQPN
;
A
#
# COMPACT_ATOMS: atom_id res chain seq x y z
N MET A 1 19.92 17.63 -3.40
CA MET A 1 18.76 17.30 -4.26
C MET A 1 17.54 18.00 -3.69
N SER A 2 16.50 18.27 -4.47
CA SER A 2 15.23 18.76 -3.89
C SER A 2 14.48 17.59 -3.26
N LYS A 3 13.68 17.82 -2.21
CA LYS A 3 12.86 16.77 -1.58
C LYS A 3 11.95 16.06 -2.60
N THR A 4 11.42 16.80 -3.57
CA THR A 4 10.62 16.26 -4.67
C THR A 4 11.41 15.26 -5.53
N GLU A 5 12.66 15.59 -5.84
CA GLU A 5 13.55 14.72 -6.62
C GLU A 5 13.96 13.46 -5.85
N GLU A 6 14.15 13.58 -4.53
CA GLU A 6 14.39 12.44 -3.64
C GLU A 6 13.19 11.48 -3.61
N ARG A 7 11.96 12.01 -3.47
CA ARG A 7 10.74 11.19 -3.52
C ARG A 7 10.57 10.49 -4.86
N ARG A 8 10.81 11.19 -5.98
CA ARG A 8 10.72 10.62 -7.33
C ARG A 8 11.69 9.45 -7.50
N LYS A 9 12.95 9.62 -7.08
CA LYS A 9 13.94 8.53 -7.13
C LYS A 9 13.56 7.35 -6.25
N CYS A 10 13.03 7.59 -5.05
CA CYS A 10 12.56 6.53 -4.17
C CYS A 10 11.37 5.77 -4.80
N ALA A 11 10.44 6.47 -5.42
CA ALA A 11 9.32 5.86 -6.15
C ALA A 11 9.80 5.01 -7.35
N GLU A 12 10.74 5.52 -8.14
CA GLU A 12 11.37 4.75 -9.23
C GLU A 12 12.06 3.49 -8.74
N GLN A 13 12.80 3.58 -7.63
CA GLN A 13 13.45 2.42 -7.00
C GLN A 13 12.43 1.38 -6.54
N LEU A 14 11.38 1.79 -5.84
CA LEU A 14 10.31 0.90 -5.38
C LEU A 14 9.65 0.14 -6.53
N ARG A 15 9.36 0.82 -7.65
CA ARG A 15 8.79 0.16 -8.84
C ARG A 15 9.77 -0.83 -9.47
N SER A 16 11.05 -0.47 -9.56
CA SER A 16 12.10 -1.35 -10.07
C SER A 16 12.27 -2.59 -9.20
N GLU A 17 12.26 -2.43 -7.87
CA GLU A 17 12.36 -3.55 -6.93
C GLU A 17 11.12 -4.43 -6.99
N ALA A 18 9.92 -3.86 -7.09
CA ALA A 18 8.68 -4.60 -7.26
C ALA A 18 8.73 -5.52 -8.49
N ALA A 19 9.17 -4.99 -9.63
CA ALA A 19 9.31 -5.75 -10.87
C ALA A 19 10.40 -6.83 -10.78
N THR A 20 11.49 -6.55 -10.05
CA THR A 20 12.57 -7.52 -9.83
C THR A 20 12.09 -8.68 -8.97
N LEU A 21 11.42 -8.40 -7.86
CA LEU A 21 10.84 -9.40 -6.97
C LEU A 21 9.82 -10.27 -7.69
N ASP A 22 8.92 -9.67 -8.47
CA ASP A 22 7.92 -10.41 -9.24
C ASP A 22 8.59 -11.38 -10.23
N LYS A 23 9.61 -10.91 -10.96
CA LYS A 23 10.36 -11.75 -11.91
C LYS A 23 11.14 -12.87 -11.21
N GLU A 24 11.81 -12.58 -10.10
CA GLU A 24 12.60 -13.56 -9.36
C GLU A 24 11.70 -14.66 -8.78
N PHE A 25 10.59 -14.29 -8.16
CA PHE A 25 9.66 -15.25 -7.57
C PHE A 25 8.97 -16.09 -8.64
N GLN A 26 8.57 -15.50 -9.77
CA GLN A 26 8.08 -16.24 -10.93
C GLN A 26 9.11 -17.28 -11.44
N SER A 27 10.41 -16.95 -11.40
CA SER A 27 11.46 -17.89 -11.78
C SER A 27 11.63 -19.05 -10.79
N TRP A 28 11.25 -18.86 -9.52
CA TRP A 28 11.36 -19.86 -8.46
C TRP A 28 10.13 -20.76 -8.35
N ASP A 29 8.93 -20.26 -8.69
CA ASP A 29 7.67 -21.01 -8.54
C ASP A 29 7.66 -22.29 -9.39
N GLY A 30 8.40 -22.31 -10.50
CA GLY A 30 8.45 -23.46 -11.42
C GLY A 30 7.09 -23.82 -12.02
N THR A 31 6.08 -22.97 -11.81
CA THR A 31 4.71 -23.12 -12.30
C THR A 31 4.61 -22.55 -13.70
N SER A 32 3.79 -23.17 -14.55
CA SER A 32 3.38 -22.60 -15.82
C SER A 32 2.67 -21.27 -15.57
N ALA A 33 2.77 -20.29 -16.48
CA ALA A 33 2.12 -18.97 -16.34
C ALA A 33 0.61 -19.03 -16.01
N GLU A 34 -0.04 -20.13 -16.34
CA GLU A 34 -1.46 -20.45 -16.10
C GLU A 34 -1.77 -20.80 -14.63
N ASN A 35 -0.77 -21.23 -13.87
CA ASN A 35 -0.83 -21.68 -12.47
C ASN A 35 0.06 -20.85 -11.54
N ALA A 36 0.64 -19.76 -12.03
CA ALA A 36 1.54 -18.92 -11.25
C ALA A 36 0.80 -18.29 -10.07
N THR A 37 1.39 -18.38 -8.89
CA THR A 37 0.88 -17.67 -7.72
C THR A 37 0.93 -16.17 -8.01
N GLU A 38 -0.19 -15.45 -7.86
CA GLU A 38 -0.17 -13.99 -8.01
C GLU A 38 0.62 -13.38 -6.84
N TYR A 39 1.82 -12.88 -7.13
CA TYR A 39 2.64 -12.21 -6.12
C TYR A 39 2.17 -10.77 -5.93
N HIS A 40 1.89 -10.38 -4.69
CA HIS A 40 1.36 -9.05 -4.38
C HIS A 40 2.43 -7.94 -4.29
N PHE A 41 3.57 -8.07 -4.99
CA PHE A 41 4.63 -7.06 -4.99
C PHE A 41 4.20 -5.71 -5.61
N ASN A 42 3.13 -5.73 -6.40
CA ASN A 42 2.51 -4.51 -6.93
C ASN A 42 2.13 -3.48 -5.85
N ILE A 43 2.01 -3.88 -4.58
CA ILE A 43 1.80 -2.95 -3.47
C ILE A 43 2.91 -1.90 -3.38
N LEU A 44 4.16 -2.27 -3.69
CA LEU A 44 5.30 -1.37 -3.68
C LEU A 44 5.19 -0.31 -4.79
N SER A 45 4.66 -0.69 -5.95
CA SER A 45 4.37 0.26 -7.03
C SER A 45 3.25 1.22 -6.66
N ASN A 46 2.19 0.72 -6.02
CA ASN A 46 1.11 1.57 -5.49
C ASN A 46 1.60 2.51 -4.37
N ILE A 47 2.55 2.09 -3.53
CA ILE A 47 3.20 2.97 -2.54
C ILE A 47 4.05 4.03 -3.25
N ALA A 48 4.76 3.68 -4.33
CA ALA A 48 5.53 4.62 -5.14
C ALA A 48 4.64 5.74 -5.70
N ASP A 49 3.42 5.42 -6.13
CA ASP A 49 2.45 6.41 -6.62
C ASP A 49 2.08 7.44 -5.52
N VAL A 50 1.92 6.99 -4.26
CA VAL A 50 1.69 7.88 -3.10
C VAL A 50 2.88 8.81 -2.85
N LEU A 51 4.11 8.31 -3.02
CA LEU A 51 5.34 9.09 -2.81
C LEU A 51 5.56 10.15 -3.89
N GLU A 52 5.25 9.80 -5.13
CA GLU A 52 5.44 10.67 -6.29
C GLU A 52 4.32 11.70 -6.45
N GLN A 53 3.13 11.44 -5.89
CA GLN A 53 1.98 12.34 -5.97
C GLN A 53 2.32 13.75 -5.47
N THR A 54 2.34 14.70 -6.41
CA THR A 54 2.70 16.10 -6.18
C THR A 54 1.53 16.92 -5.66
N ASP A 55 0.31 16.55 -6.03
CA ASP A 55 -0.91 17.21 -5.55
C ASP A 55 -1.38 16.60 -4.22
N LEU A 56 -1.31 17.40 -3.16
CA LEU A 56 -1.70 16.99 -1.81
C LEU A 56 -3.20 16.75 -1.66
N ASP A 57 -4.04 17.25 -2.55
CA ASP A 57 -5.48 16.94 -2.54
C ASP A 57 -5.74 15.59 -3.20
N SER A 58 -5.02 15.28 -4.28
CA SER A 58 -5.07 13.98 -4.97
C SER A 58 -4.49 12.82 -4.17
N ILE A 59 -3.64 13.06 -3.16
CA ILE A 59 -3.06 12.00 -2.33
C ILE A 59 -4.12 11.16 -1.60
N VAL A 60 -5.27 11.75 -1.26
CA VAL A 60 -6.37 11.07 -0.58
C VAL A 60 -6.95 9.99 -1.49
N LEU A 61 -7.00 10.24 -2.80
CA LEU A 61 -7.47 9.28 -3.80
C LEU A 61 -6.49 8.12 -3.97
N GLU A 62 -5.19 8.39 -3.97
CA GLU A 62 -4.16 7.34 -4.06
C GLU A 62 -4.23 6.40 -2.85
N ILE A 63 -4.38 6.96 -1.65
CA ILE A 63 -4.56 6.15 -0.43
C ILE A 63 -5.87 5.38 -0.46
N ALA A 64 -6.96 6.00 -0.91
CA ALA A 64 -8.25 5.32 -1.05
C ALA A 64 -8.14 4.12 -2.02
N THR A 65 -7.41 4.30 -3.12
CA THR A 65 -7.15 3.25 -4.12
C THR A 65 -6.27 2.15 -3.54
N LEU A 66 -5.19 2.51 -2.83
CA LEU A 66 -4.29 1.57 -2.16
C LEU A 66 -5.04 0.69 -1.15
N ALA A 67 -5.77 1.29 -0.20
CA ALA A 67 -6.44 0.51 0.84
C ALA A 67 -7.70 -0.22 0.32
N LYS A 68 -8.30 0.21 -0.80
CA LYS A 68 -9.30 -0.62 -1.53
C LYS A 68 -8.67 -1.86 -2.15
N LYS A 69 -7.46 -1.74 -2.72
CA LYS A 69 -6.73 -2.85 -3.36
C LYS A 69 -6.12 -3.81 -2.32
N TYR A 70 -5.76 -3.29 -1.15
CA TYR A 70 -5.13 -4.03 -0.06
C TYR A 70 -5.90 -3.84 1.25
N PRO A 71 -7.07 -4.50 1.41
CA PRO A 71 -7.95 -4.32 2.58
C PRO A 71 -7.35 -4.84 3.89
N SER A 72 -6.23 -5.57 3.84
CA SER A 72 -5.46 -5.99 5.01
C SER A 72 -4.63 -4.87 5.62
N LEU A 73 -4.44 -3.75 4.91
CA LEU A 73 -3.74 -2.58 5.45
C LEU A 73 -4.57 -1.95 6.56
N ASN A 74 -3.98 -1.85 7.75
CA ASN A 74 -4.59 -1.13 8.86
C ASN A 74 -4.29 0.37 8.80
N MET A 75 -5.03 1.15 9.59
CA MET A 75 -4.88 2.62 9.65
C MET A 75 -3.45 3.05 9.96
N ASP A 76 -2.77 2.39 10.89
CA ASP A 76 -1.40 2.74 11.26
C ASP A 76 -0.44 2.54 10.09
N GLN A 77 -0.57 1.45 9.34
CA GLN A 77 0.22 1.18 8.14
C GLN A 77 -0.02 2.23 7.05
N VAL A 78 -1.28 2.64 6.84
CA VAL A 78 -1.63 3.72 5.90
C VAL A 78 -0.96 5.05 6.31
N ILE A 79 -1.00 5.39 7.59
CA ILE A 79 -0.34 6.59 8.12
C ILE A 79 1.19 6.51 7.93
N GLN A 80 1.81 5.35 8.18
CA GLN A 80 3.25 5.18 7.96
C GLN A 80 3.63 5.36 6.49
N ILE A 81 2.83 4.83 5.56
CA ILE A 81 3.05 5.01 4.11
C ILE A 81 3.01 6.49 3.72
N LEU A 82 2.06 7.25 4.26
CA LEU A 82 2.00 8.71 4.05
C LEU A 82 3.23 9.43 4.62
N LEU A 83 3.72 9.01 5.77
CA LEU A 83 4.89 9.61 6.42
C LEU A 83 6.20 9.35 5.68
N LEU A 84 6.30 8.28 4.87
CA LEU A 84 7.47 8.03 4.02
C LEU A 84 7.75 9.17 3.04
N ARG A 85 6.77 10.02 2.73
CA ARG A 85 6.96 11.21 1.88
C ARG A 85 7.87 12.27 2.50
N GLY A 86 7.93 12.35 3.83
CA GLY A 86 8.76 13.32 4.54
C GLY A 86 8.36 14.81 4.38
N ASP A 87 7.19 15.09 3.80
CA ASP A 87 6.60 16.42 3.66
C ASP A 87 5.29 16.61 4.44
N LEU A 88 4.82 15.56 5.12
CA LEU A 88 3.63 15.58 5.97
C LEU A 88 4.01 15.47 7.44
N THR A 89 3.33 16.23 8.30
CA THR A 89 3.32 15.98 9.74
C THR A 89 2.50 14.73 10.07
N LYS A 90 2.70 14.18 11.27
CA LYS A 90 1.89 13.05 11.76
C LYS A 90 0.39 13.35 11.78
N GLN A 91 0.01 14.59 12.09
CA GLN A 91 -1.39 14.99 12.10
C GLN A 91 -1.96 15.07 10.68
N GLU A 92 -1.25 15.71 9.73
CA GLU A 92 -1.69 15.78 8.33
C GLU A 92 -1.81 14.40 7.68
N ALA A 93 -0.87 13.50 7.98
CA ALA A 93 -0.93 12.12 7.51
C ALA A 93 -2.17 11.39 8.07
N LYS A 94 -2.49 11.60 9.35
CA LYS A 94 -3.69 11.04 9.97
C LYS A 94 -4.97 11.59 9.35
N ASP A 95 -5.07 12.91 9.20
CA ASP A 95 -6.25 13.56 8.64
C ASP A 95 -6.52 13.09 7.19
N LYS A 96 -5.45 12.90 6.39
CA LYS A 96 -5.54 12.37 5.03
C LYS A 96 -5.92 10.88 5.00
N ALA A 97 -5.39 10.08 5.92
CA ALA A 97 -5.75 8.67 6.05
C ALA A 97 -7.23 8.50 6.45
N ASP A 98 -7.69 9.28 7.44
CA ASP A 98 -9.09 9.31 7.88
C ASP A 98 -10.02 9.72 6.72
N ALA A 99 -9.65 10.76 5.95
CA ALA A 99 -10.42 11.19 4.79
C ALA A 99 -10.50 10.12 3.67
N ALA A 100 -9.40 9.37 3.45
CA ALA A 100 -9.37 8.32 2.44
C ALA A 100 -10.24 7.12 2.84
N ILE A 101 -10.20 6.72 4.12
CA ILE A 101 -10.91 5.55 4.63
C ILE A 101 -12.39 5.83 4.89
N ALA A 102 -12.76 7.05 5.28
CA ALA A 102 -14.16 7.45 5.45
C ALA A 102 -15.01 7.29 4.17
N ASN A 103 -14.35 7.35 3.00
CA ASN A 103 -14.98 7.21 1.69
C ASN A 103 -14.88 5.80 1.10
N MET A 104 -14.25 4.85 1.79
CA MET A 104 -14.27 3.46 1.35
C MET A 104 -15.64 2.83 1.65
N PRO A 105 -16.19 2.01 0.74
CA PRO A 105 -17.24 1.08 1.13
C PRO A 105 -16.70 0.32 2.32
N ARG A 106 -17.47 0.20 3.41
CA ARG A 106 -17.12 -0.69 4.52
C ARG A 106 -17.06 -2.11 3.96
N VAL A 107 -15.94 -2.50 3.36
CA VAL A 107 -15.65 -3.89 3.03
C VAL A 107 -15.47 -4.53 4.37
N ASN A 108 -16.59 -5.09 4.85
CA ASN A 108 -16.80 -5.81 6.08
C ASN A 108 -15.53 -5.95 6.93
N GLN A 109 -15.20 -4.91 7.72
CA GLN A 109 -14.26 -5.08 8.83
C GLN A 109 -14.69 -6.26 9.71
N GLY A 110 -15.99 -6.62 9.70
CA GLY A 110 -16.51 -7.84 10.31
C GLY A 110 -15.91 -9.15 9.79
N ILE A 111 -15.66 -9.34 8.48
CA ILE A 111 -15.19 -10.65 7.99
C ILE A 111 -13.71 -10.87 8.32
N LEU A 112 -12.87 -9.83 8.21
CA LEU A 112 -11.46 -9.93 8.62
C LEU A 112 -11.30 -10.03 10.14
N PHE A 113 -12.17 -9.36 10.91
CA PHE A 113 -12.20 -9.49 12.37
C PHE A 113 -12.67 -10.88 12.81
N GLU A 114 -13.69 -11.43 12.16
CA GLU A 114 -14.18 -12.81 12.42
C GLU A 114 -13.11 -13.86 12.09
N ILE A 115 -12.39 -13.74 10.96
CA ILE A 115 -11.30 -14.67 10.63
C ILE A 115 -10.14 -14.55 11.64
N MET A 116 -9.79 -13.34 12.08
CA MET A 116 -8.74 -13.15 13.08
C MET A 116 -9.15 -13.61 14.49
N GLU A 117 -10.43 -13.50 14.90
CA GLU A 117 -10.92 -14.07 16.15
C GLU A 117 -10.90 -15.61 16.15
N ILE A 118 -11.23 -16.24 15.02
CA ILE A 118 -11.19 -17.70 14.88
C ILE A 118 -9.76 -18.24 15.00
N ILE A 119 -8.75 -17.50 14.53
CA ILE A 119 -7.34 -17.92 14.61
C ILE A 119 -6.73 -17.67 16.01
N ASN A 120 -7.29 -16.74 16.80
CA ASN A 120 -6.75 -16.36 18.11
C ASN A 120 -7.44 -17.00 19.32
N GLN A 121 -8.32 -17.99 19.13
CA GLN A 121 -8.83 -18.76 20.26
C GLN A 121 -7.79 -19.81 20.69
N PRO A 122 -7.22 -19.73 21.92
CA PRO A 122 -6.43 -20.83 22.44
C PRO A 122 -7.38 -22.02 22.67
N ASN A 123 -6.99 -23.20 22.15
CA ASN A 123 -7.68 -24.47 22.39
C ASN A 123 -7.97 -24.72 23.88
#